data_AF-A0A1B8CCX8-F1
#
_entry.id   AF-A0A1B8CCX8-F1
#
_cell.length_a   1.000
_cell.length_b   1.000
_cell.length_c   1.000
_cell.angle_alpha   90.00
_cell.angle_beta   90.00
_cell.angle_gamma   90.00
#
_symmetry.space_group_name_H-M   'P 1'
#
loop_
_entity.id
_entity.type
_entity.pdbx_description
1 polymer ?
#
loop_
_entity_poly.entity_id
_entity_poly.type
_entity_poly.pdbx_seq_one_letter_code
_entity_poly.pdbx_strand_id
1 'polypeptide(L)'
;MSAIIETEDPVPIFNAVSTSVRQLYQLLNCIRFAPKVQIHISPEGIQFAVEEGRVMQATAFLDKALFTSFTYNPPTSDDNDTAEPPSFQVSLTALLETLQIFGASEASSRFSKPESDEYATSIRPHRITAFSNQTLGMAGVCRFSYLGVGEPFRVILEESGVTTTCNLNSYEPENADEIPFNKQELEVKIIMQAQFLYDAFLEIASMTATSATSSNRLKVVASPNSPFFSLSATGSLGSTTVEFSKSRDLLDTFSVGRNWTQYYKFEMVKAAVEAMKLASKVSFRGDSQGVLSLQFMIEVDGGGISFIDFRFVPFISGDEDDTESEEENYDDNGEEV
;
A
#
# COMPACT_ATOMS: atom_id res chain seq x y z
N MET A 1 -52.73 21.81 -11.09
CA MET A 1 -52.02 20.81 -10.26
C MET A 1 -50.90 20.26 -11.12
N SER A 2 -49.69 20.75 -10.94
CA SER A 2 -48.51 20.16 -11.57
C SER A 2 -48.17 18.90 -10.79
N ALA A 3 -48.30 17.75 -11.42
CA ALA A 3 -47.80 16.51 -10.87
C ALA A 3 -46.28 16.63 -10.76
N ILE A 4 -45.77 16.50 -9.54
CA ILE A 4 -44.35 16.27 -9.29
C ILE A 4 -44.09 14.89 -9.87
N ILE A 5 -43.45 14.85 -11.02
CA ILE A 5 -42.85 13.61 -11.53
C ILE A 5 -41.70 13.36 -10.56
N GLU A 6 -41.91 12.45 -9.61
CA GLU A 6 -40.82 11.80 -8.90
C GLU A 6 -40.00 11.09 -9.97
N THR A 7 -38.91 11.72 -10.42
CA THR A 7 -37.90 11.05 -11.21
C THR A 7 -37.30 9.97 -10.31
N GLU A 8 -37.62 8.70 -10.55
CA GLU A 8 -36.93 7.59 -9.89
C GLU A 8 -35.43 7.81 -10.06
N ASP A 9 -34.72 8.00 -8.94
CA ASP A 9 -33.28 8.13 -8.98
C ASP A 9 -32.69 6.87 -9.63
N PRO A 10 -31.84 7.03 -10.65
CA PRO A 10 -31.31 5.88 -11.37
C PRO A 10 -30.54 4.97 -10.41
N VAL A 11 -30.82 3.67 -10.47
CA VAL A 11 -30.23 2.67 -9.57
C VAL A 11 -28.72 2.60 -9.83
N PRO A 12 -27.87 2.84 -8.81
CA PRO A 12 -26.43 2.82 -9.01
C PRO A 12 -25.90 1.42 -9.28
N ILE A 13 -24.93 1.31 -10.19
CA ILE A 13 -24.15 0.07 -10.41
C ILE A 13 -23.47 -0.37 -9.11
N PHE A 14 -23.07 0.57 -8.25
CA PHE A 14 -22.41 0.24 -7.00
C PHE A 14 -22.80 1.18 -5.86
N ASN A 15 -23.09 0.59 -4.70
CA ASN A 15 -23.27 1.30 -3.45
C ASN A 15 -22.63 0.49 -2.31
N ALA A 16 -21.79 1.11 -1.50
CA ALA A 16 -21.26 0.48 -0.30
C ALA A 16 -21.24 1.45 0.87
N VAL A 17 -21.51 0.96 2.08
CA VAL A 17 -21.56 1.74 3.32
C VAL A 17 -20.58 1.15 4.32
N SER A 18 -19.65 1.96 4.80
CA SER A 18 -18.73 1.62 5.90
C SER A 18 -19.03 2.49 7.10
N THR A 19 -18.94 1.91 8.29
CA THR A 19 -19.04 2.63 9.56
C THR A 19 -17.71 3.24 9.99
N SER A 20 -16.63 3.04 9.23
CA SER A 20 -15.30 3.56 9.58
C SER A 20 -14.60 4.21 8.39
N VAL A 21 -14.74 5.53 8.29
CA VAL A 21 -13.94 6.35 7.35
C VAL A 21 -12.44 6.19 7.61
N ARG A 22 -12.05 6.10 8.89
CA ARG A 22 -10.64 5.96 9.29
C ARG A 22 -10.01 4.71 8.72
N GLN A 23 -10.72 3.58 8.78
CA GLN A 23 -10.24 2.31 8.24
C GLN A 23 -10.01 2.39 6.73
N LEU A 24 -10.98 2.95 5.99
CA LEU A 24 -10.86 3.16 4.55
C LEU A 24 -9.66 4.06 4.22
N TYR A 25 -9.48 5.16 4.96
CA TYR A 25 -8.34 6.05 4.80
C TYR A 25 -7.02 5.33 5.06
N GLN A 26 -6.90 4.58 6.16
CA GLN A 26 -5.66 3.87 6.52
C GLN A 26 -5.24 2.88 5.43
N LEU A 27 -6.18 2.08 4.91
CA LEU A 27 -5.90 1.10 3.85
C LEU A 27 -5.51 1.76 2.53
N LEU A 28 -6.22 2.81 2.13
CA LEU A 28 -5.92 3.52 0.88
C LEU A 28 -4.66 4.40 0.98
N ASN A 29 -4.31 4.88 2.17
CA ASN A 29 -3.09 5.66 2.39
C ASN A 29 -1.82 4.81 2.23
N CYS A 30 -1.90 3.49 2.47
CA CYS A 30 -0.78 2.58 2.24
C CYS A 30 -0.32 2.53 0.78
N ILE A 31 -1.18 2.87 -0.19
CA ILE A 31 -0.87 2.84 -1.64
C ILE A 31 -0.70 4.24 -2.23
N ARG A 32 -0.46 5.26 -1.40
CA ARG A 32 -0.33 6.68 -1.79
C ARG A 32 1.06 7.00 -2.38
N PHE A 33 1.42 6.39 -3.50
CA PHE A 33 2.65 6.72 -4.24
C PHE A 33 2.41 7.24 -5.66
N ALA A 34 1.18 7.16 -6.18
CA ALA A 34 0.81 7.76 -7.47
C ALA A 34 -0.42 8.69 -7.36
N PRO A 35 -0.62 9.62 -8.30
CA PRO A 35 -1.69 10.62 -8.23
C PRO A 35 -3.07 10.06 -8.57
N LYS A 36 -3.14 8.95 -9.30
CA LYS A 36 -4.37 8.28 -9.72
C LYS A 36 -4.41 6.86 -9.17
N VAL A 37 -5.62 6.36 -8.96
CA VAL A 37 -5.89 4.98 -8.57
C VAL A 37 -6.93 4.39 -9.50
N GLN A 38 -6.71 3.16 -9.93
CA GLN A 38 -7.67 2.38 -10.70
C GLN A 38 -8.57 1.59 -9.76
N ILE A 39 -9.87 1.74 -9.95
CA ILE A 39 -10.90 1.11 -9.14
C ILE A 39 -11.56 0.03 -9.98
N HIS A 40 -11.60 -1.19 -9.45
CA HIS A 40 -12.36 -2.30 -10.02
C HIS A 40 -13.43 -2.73 -9.01
N ILE A 41 -14.68 -2.81 -9.46
CA ILE A 41 -15.80 -3.20 -8.60
C ILE A 41 -16.22 -4.61 -9.00
N SER A 42 -16.30 -5.49 -8.00
CA SER A 42 -16.68 -6.89 -8.18
C SER A 42 -17.78 -7.29 -7.19
N PRO A 43 -18.44 -8.45 -7.39
CA PRO A 43 -19.38 -8.99 -6.42
C PRO A 43 -18.77 -9.31 -5.04
N GLU A 44 -17.45 -9.51 -4.98
CA GLU A 44 -16.75 -9.84 -3.72
C GLU A 44 -16.22 -8.62 -2.97
N GLY A 45 -16.06 -7.49 -3.65
CA GLY A 45 -15.47 -6.31 -3.05
C GLY A 45 -15.02 -5.27 -4.08
N ILE A 46 -14.35 -4.25 -3.57
CA ILE A 46 -13.79 -3.16 -4.36
C ILE A 46 -12.27 -3.20 -4.27
N GLN A 47 -11.61 -3.16 -5.42
CA GLN A 47 -10.16 -3.20 -5.54
C GLN A 47 -9.62 -1.84 -5.98
N PHE A 48 -8.59 -1.37 -5.30
CA PHE A 48 -7.84 -0.17 -5.62
C PHE A 48 -6.44 -0.57 -6.05
N ALA A 49 -6.08 -0.30 -7.29
CA ALA A 49 -4.79 -0.62 -7.86
C ALA A 49 -4.05 0.65 -8.28
N VAL A 50 -2.77 0.71 -7.94
CA VAL A 50 -1.87 1.82 -8.29
C VAL A 50 -0.61 1.22 -8.90
N GLU A 51 -0.09 1.85 -9.95
CA GLU A 51 1.12 1.43 -10.64
C GLU A 51 2.09 2.60 -10.79
N GLU A 52 3.38 2.28 -10.73
CA GLU A 52 4.45 3.19 -11.12
C GLU A 52 5.43 2.50 -12.08
N GLY A 53 5.52 3.04 -13.30
CA GLY A 53 6.55 2.70 -14.28
C GLY A 53 6.58 1.24 -14.74
N ARG A 54 5.47 0.48 -14.66
CA ARG A 54 5.38 -0.96 -14.97
C ARG A 54 6.32 -1.87 -14.17
N VAL A 55 6.94 -1.34 -13.12
CA VAL A 55 7.92 -2.05 -12.30
C VAL A 55 7.49 -2.14 -10.85
N MET A 56 6.50 -1.35 -10.44
CA MET A 56 5.88 -1.41 -9.12
C MET A 56 4.36 -1.33 -9.26
N GLN A 57 3.67 -2.27 -8.63
CA GLN A 57 2.21 -2.28 -8.54
C GLN A 57 1.78 -2.52 -7.09
N ALA A 58 0.76 -1.81 -6.62
CA ALA A 58 0.16 -2.05 -5.33
C ALA A 58 -1.35 -2.19 -5.47
N THR A 59 -1.91 -3.15 -4.73
CA THR A 59 -3.34 -3.46 -4.75
C THR A 59 -3.87 -3.55 -3.33
N ALA A 60 -4.86 -2.73 -3.02
CA ALA A 60 -5.67 -2.83 -1.80
C ALA A 60 -7.04 -3.40 -2.18
N PHE A 61 -7.38 -4.57 -1.64
CA PHE A 61 -8.68 -5.19 -1.85
C PHE A 61 -9.54 -5.02 -0.59
N LEU A 62 -10.68 -4.37 -0.73
CA LEU A 62 -11.66 -4.21 0.33
C LEU A 62 -12.80 -5.21 0.11
N ASP A 63 -12.80 -6.27 0.91
CA ASP A 63 -13.84 -7.29 0.89
C ASP A 63 -15.20 -6.68 1.26
N LYS A 64 -16.29 -7.16 0.63
CA LYS A 64 -17.65 -6.74 0.94
C LYS A 64 -18.00 -6.85 2.43
N ALA A 65 -17.36 -7.78 3.16
CA ALA A 65 -17.52 -7.95 4.60
C ALA A 65 -17.02 -6.77 5.44
N LEU A 66 -16.18 -5.88 4.87
CA LEU A 66 -15.76 -4.63 5.51
C LEU A 66 -16.84 -3.55 5.50
N PHE A 67 -17.93 -3.77 4.75
CA PHE A 67 -19.04 -2.83 4.60
C PHE A 67 -20.27 -3.36 5.32
N THR A 68 -21.01 -2.46 5.97
CA THR A 68 -22.31 -2.79 6.57
C THR A 68 -23.40 -3.01 5.52
N SER A 69 -23.23 -2.40 4.35
CA SER A 69 -24.04 -2.63 3.17
C SER A 69 -23.15 -2.61 1.94
N PHE A 70 -23.32 -3.59 1.04
CA PHE A 70 -22.61 -3.67 -0.22
C PHE A 70 -23.59 -4.14 -1.29
N THR A 71 -23.85 -3.29 -2.27
CA THR A 71 -24.76 -3.55 -3.40
C THR A 71 -23.99 -3.35 -4.69
N TYR A 72 -23.99 -4.39 -5.52
CA TYR A 72 -23.40 -4.36 -6.85
C TYR A 72 -24.44 -4.84 -7.86
N ASN A 73 -24.80 -3.96 -8.78
CA ASN A 73 -25.74 -4.19 -9.87
C ASN A 73 -24.92 -4.23 -11.15
N PRO A 74 -24.57 -5.42 -11.68
CA PRO A 74 -23.72 -5.52 -12.85
C PRO A 74 -24.40 -4.84 -14.05
N PRO A 75 -23.64 -4.13 -14.91
CA PRO A 75 -24.19 -3.60 -16.15
C PRO A 75 -24.74 -4.75 -17.01
N THR A 76 -25.97 -4.61 -17.51
CA THR A 76 -26.57 -5.60 -18.41
C THR A 76 -26.00 -5.40 -19.81
N SER A 77 -25.26 -6.38 -20.33
CA SER A 77 -24.96 -6.50 -21.76
C SER A 77 -26.14 -7.20 -22.46
N ASP A 78 -26.56 -6.67 -23.62
CA ASP A 78 -27.61 -7.28 -24.47
C ASP A 78 -27.13 -8.57 -25.17
N ASP A 79 -25.83 -8.83 -25.18
CA ASP A 79 -25.21 -10.05 -25.69
C ASP A 79 -24.85 -11.01 -24.54
N ASN A 80 -25.03 -12.32 -24.76
CA ASN A 80 -24.80 -13.45 -23.83
C ASN A 80 -23.38 -13.55 -23.22
N ASP A 81 -22.53 -12.56 -23.40
CA ASP A 81 -21.24 -12.44 -22.75
C ASP A 81 -21.42 -11.79 -21.38
N THR A 82 -20.87 -12.41 -20.33
CA THR A 82 -20.74 -11.82 -19.00
C THR A 82 -20.10 -10.44 -19.12
N ALA A 83 -20.88 -9.38 -18.84
CA ALA A 83 -20.38 -8.01 -18.84
C ALA A 83 -19.15 -7.88 -17.94
N GLU A 84 -18.11 -7.23 -18.46
CA GLU A 84 -16.90 -6.97 -17.67
C GLU A 84 -17.22 -6.11 -16.44
N PRO A 85 -16.59 -6.40 -15.28
CA PRO A 85 -16.75 -5.58 -14.10
C PRO A 85 -16.31 -4.14 -14.39
N PRO A 86 -17.03 -3.12 -13.89
CA PRO A 86 -16.71 -1.74 -14.19
C PRO A 86 -15.35 -1.38 -13.61
N SER A 87 -14.50 -0.81 -14.46
CA SER A 87 -13.17 -0.30 -14.15
C SER A 87 -13.04 1.16 -14.58
N PHE A 88 -12.50 1.99 -13.69
CA PHE A 88 -12.27 3.41 -13.95
C PHE A 88 -11.17 3.94 -13.05
N GLN A 89 -10.60 5.09 -13.39
CA GLN A 89 -9.62 5.78 -12.56
C GLN A 89 -10.20 6.99 -11.87
N VAL A 90 -9.69 7.32 -10.68
CA VAL A 90 -9.96 8.58 -9.97
C VAL A 90 -8.66 9.16 -9.42
N SER A 91 -8.68 10.44 -9.03
CA SER A 91 -7.55 11.02 -8.30
C SER A 91 -7.46 10.41 -6.91
N LEU A 92 -6.34 9.72 -6.63
CA LEU A 92 -6.08 9.13 -5.32
C LEU A 92 -5.89 10.22 -4.27
N THR A 93 -5.22 11.32 -4.63
CA THR A 93 -5.03 12.48 -3.75
C THR A 93 -6.37 13.06 -3.32
N ALA A 94 -7.28 13.34 -4.27
CA ALA A 94 -8.60 13.88 -3.95
C ALA A 94 -9.45 12.89 -3.14
N LEU A 95 -9.35 11.59 -3.43
CA LEU A 95 -10.03 10.55 -2.65
C LEU A 95 -9.55 10.54 -1.19
N LEU A 96 -8.24 10.58 -0.97
CA LEU A 96 -7.68 10.56 0.38
C LEU A 96 -7.97 11.86 1.14
N GLU A 97 -7.88 13.02 0.49
CA GLU A 97 -8.29 14.31 1.08
C GLU A 97 -9.77 14.30 1.47
N THR A 98 -10.63 13.74 0.61
CA THR A 98 -12.05 13.57 0.89
C THR A 98 -12.26 12.77 2.17
N LEU A 99 -11.62 11.60 2.30
CA LEU A 99 -11.72 10.76 3.49
C LEU A 99 -11.16 11.45 4.76
N GLN A 100 -10.33 12.49 4.62
CA GLN A 100 -9.77 13.27 5.71
C GLN A 100 -10.58 14.53 6.07
N ILE A 101 -11.71 14.82 5.42
CA ILE A 101 -12.47 16.08 5.64
C ILE A 101 -12.81 16.31 7.12
N PHE A 102 -13.16 15.26 7.86
CA PHE A 102 -13.47 15.36 9.29
C PHE A 102 -12.26 15.06 10.20
N GLY A 103 -11.05 15.07 9.66
CA GLY A 103 -9.81 14.94 10.43
C GLY A 103 -9.44 13.51 10.79
N ALA A 104 -9.93 12.48 10.10
CA ALA A 104 -9.69 11.05 10.40
C ALA A 104 -8.21 10.62 10.58
N SER A 105 -7.25 11.49 10.24
CA SER A 105 -5.82 11.30 10.48
C SER A 105 -5.36 12.11 11.70
N GLU A 106 -5.39 11.48 12.88
CA GLU A 106 -4.37 11.55 13.93
C GLU A 106 -4.97 11.05 15.25
N ALA A 107 -4.75 9.77 15.55
CA ALA A 107 -4.93 9.22 16.89
C ALA A 107 -3.64 8.55 17.42
N SER A 108 -2.54 8.60 16.66
CA SER A 108 -1.32 7.84 16.94
C SER A 108 -0.26 8.59 17.75
N SER A 109 -0.48 9.84 18.15
CA SER A 109 0.42 10.55 19.07
C SER A 109 -0.07 10.45 20.53
N ARG A 110 -0.25 9.23 21.03
CA ARG A 110 -0.47 9.01 22.48
C ARG A 110 0.83 8.55 23.14
N PHE A 111 1.78 9.47 23.32
CA PHE A 111 2.62 9.62 24.54
C PHE A 111 3.69 10.71 24.34
N SER A 112 3.32 11.98 24.27
CA SER A 112 4.26 13.07 24.54
C SER A 112 3.76 13.85 25.75
N LYS A 113 4.59 13.87 26.80
CA LYS A 113 4.39 14.45 28.13
C LYS A 113 3.62 15.79 28.12
N PRO A 114 2.76 16.07 29.11
CA PRO A 114 2.29 17.42 29.34
C PRO A 114 3.41 18.19 30.04
N GLU A 115 4.19 18.96 29.29
CA GLU A 115 4.99 20.02 29.89
C GLU A 115 4.20 21.33 29.80
N SER A 116 4.16 22.00 30.94
CA SER A 116 3.41 23.19 31.30
C SER A 116 3.37 24.28 30.24
N ASP A 117 2.17 24.74 29.90
CA ASP A 117 1.94 26.16 29.61
C ASP A 117 0.49 26.53 29.98
N GLU A 118 0.38 27.05 31.20
CA GLU A 118 -0.77 27.77 31.73
C GLU A 118 -0.84 29.13 31.02
N TYR A 119 -2.02 29.49 30.49
CA TYR A 119 -2.33 30.72 29.72
C TYR A 119 -1.94 30.75 28.24
N ALA A 120 -2.73 30.08 27.40
CA ALA A 120 -2.97 30.54 26.03
C ALA A 120 -4.48 30.53 25.74
N THR A 121 -5.00 31.72 25.45
CA THR A 121 -6.41 32.03 25.21
C THR A 121 -6.96 31.28 24.00
N SER A 122 -8.16 30.73 24.19
CA SER A 122 -9.00 30.12 23.17
C SER A 122 -9.29 31.10 22.04
N ILE A 123 -8.93 30.74 20.81
CA ILE A 123 -9.65 30.91 19.52
C ILE A 123 -8.66 30.47 18.43
N ARG A 124 -8.56 29.16 18.17
CA ARG A 124 -8.07 28.62 16.89
C ARG A 124 -9.05 27.52 16.46
N PRO A 125 -9.60 27.56 15.24
CA PRO A 125 -10.67 26.65 14.78
C PRO A 125 -10.23 25.20 14.54
N HIS A 126 -8.97 24.83 14.85
CA HIS A 126 -8.40 23.51 14.54
C HIS A 126 -7.66 22.83 15.71
N ARG A 127 -7.98 23.16 16.97
CA ARG A 127 -7.45 22.35 18.10
C ARG A 127 -8.39 21.17 18.38
N ILE A 128 -7.86 19.95 18.24
CA ILE A 128 -8.48 18.71 18.73
C ILE A 128 -8.70 18.88 20.24
N THR A 129 -9.95 19.01 20.66
CA THR A 129 -10.31 19.08 22.08
C THR A 129 -10.47 17.67 22.64
N ALA A 130 -10.31 17.49 23.95
CA ALA A 130 -10.52 16.22 24.65
C ALA A 130 -11.98 15.68 24.56
N PHE A 131 -12.88 16.46 23.95
CA PHE A 131 -14.28 16.11 23.66
C PHE A 131 -14.56 16.08 22.15
N SER A 132 -13.52 16.03 21.31
CA SER A 132 -13.70 15.81 19.88
C SER A 132 -14.20 14.38 19.65
N ASN A 133 -15.13 14.22 18.71
CA ASN A 133 -15.62 12.91 18.26
C ASN A 133 -14.48 11.95 17.88
N GLN A 134 -13.39 12.52 17.38
CA GLN A 134 -12.13 11.85 17.07
C GLN A 134 -11.45 11.24 18.31
N THR A 135 -11.48 11.91 19.47
CA THR A 135 -11.04 11.34 20.76
C THR A 135 -12.04 10.34 21.35
N LEU A 136 -13.32 10.45 20.99
CA LEU A 136 -14.41 9.54 21.42
C LEU A 136 -14.52 8.28 20.55
N GLY A 137 -13.73 8.15 19.47
CA GLY A 137 -13.77 6.98 18.59
C GLY A 137 -15.04 6.89 17.73
N MET A 138 -15.76 8.00 17.56
CA MET A 138 -16.90 8.06 16.65
C MET A 138 -16.37 8.08 15.21
N ALA A 139 -16.23 6.92 14.61
CA ALA A 139 -15.87 6.81 13.20
C ALA A 139 -17.08 7.26 12.37
N GLY A 140 -16.93 8.31 11.57
CA GLY A 140 -17.97 8.76 10.65
C GLY A 140 -18.39 7.65 9.69
N VAL A 141 -19.61 7.74 9.16
CA VAL A 141 -20.11 6.82 8.14
C VAL A 141 -19.59 7.27 6.78
N CYS A 142 -19.06 6.35 6.00
CA CYS A 142 -18.65 6.56 4.62
C CYS A 142 -19.57 5.79 3.68
N ARG A 143 -20.04 6.41 2.61
CA ARG A 143 -20.73 5.72 1.52
C ARG A 143 -19.99 5.95 0.21
N PHE A 144 -19.64 4.87 -0.45
CA PHE A 144 -19.19 4.89 -1.83
C PHE A 144 -20.38 4.63 -2.74
N SER A 145 -20.51 5.40 -3.81
CA SER A 145 -21.56 5.23 -4.81
C SER A 145 -21.01 5.51 -6.20
N TYR A 146 -21.37 4.66 -7.15
CA TYR A 146 -21.03 4.83 -8.55
C TYR A 146 -22.24 4.50 -9.41
N LEU A 147 -22.71 5.49 -10.17
CA LEU A 147 -23.95 5.37 -10.93
C LEU A 147 -23.75 4.52 -12.19
N GLY A 148 -22.69 4.79 -12.94
CA GLY A 148 -22.40 4.11 -14.20
C GLY A 148 -21.14 4.62 -14.87
N VAL A 149 -20.76 4.00 -16.00
CA VAL A 149 -19.62 4.42 -16.80
C VAL A 149 -19.77 5.89 -17.23
N GLY A 150 -18.74 6.70 -16.99
CA GLY A 150 -18.74 8.14 -17.29
C GLY A 150 -19.32 9.03 -16.18
N GLU A 151 -19.93 8.46 -15.15
CA GLU A 151 -20.42 9.19 -13.98
C GLU A 151 -19.31 9.33 -12.92
N PRO A 152 -19.34 10.35 -12.06
CA PRO A 152 -18.33 10.52 -11.02
C PRO A 152 -18.44 9.43 -9.94
N PHE A 153 -17.30 9.07 -9.35
CA PHE A 153 -17.27 8.27 -8.13
C PHE A 153 -17.63 9.15 -6.94
N ARG A 154 -18.78 8.88 -6.33
CA ARG A 154 -19.31 9.68 -5.23
C ARG A 154 -18.90 9.10 -3.89
N VAL A 155 -18.34 9.96 -3.04
CA VAL A 155 -18.00 9.66 -1.65
C VAL A 155 -18.87 10.55 -0.75
N ILE A 156 -19.71 9.93 0.07
CA ILE A 156 -20.60 10.63 1.00
C ILE A 156 -20.12 10.32 2.42
N LEU A 157 -19.83 11.35 3.19
CA LEU A 157 -19.36 11.25 4.56
C LEU A 157 -20.40 11.85 5.49
N GLU A 158 -20.74 11.14 6.56
CA GLU A 158 -21.68 11.62 7.56
C GLU A 158 -21.07 11.51 8.96
N GLU A 159 -21.03 12.64 9.67
CA GLU A 159 -20.57 12.72 11.05
C GLU A 159 -21.38 13.78 11.82
N SER A 160 -21.91 13.40 12.99
CA SER A 160 -22.67 14.31 13.88
C SER A 160 -23.78 15.12 13.20
N GLY A 161 -24.49 14.50 12.25
CA GLY A 161 -25.58 15.15 11.51
C GLY A 161 -25.13 16.10 10.41
N VAL A 162 -23.83 16.20 10.14
CA VAL A 162 -23.27 16.89 8.98
C VAL A 162 -22.96 15.86 7.90
N THR A 163 -23.52 16.08 6.71
CA THR A 163 -23.27 15.24 5.53
C THR A 163 -22.48 16.01 4.50
N THR A 164 -21.34 15.47 4.07
CA THR A 164 -20.50 16.00 3.00
C THR A 164 -20.52 15.06 1.82
N THR A 165 -20.86 15.56 0.64
CA THR A 165 -20.85 14.78 -0.61
C THR A 165 -19.77 15.29 -1.54
N CYS A 166 -18.85 14.39 -1.93
CA CYS A 166 -17.78 14.68 -2.87
C CYS A 166 -17.99 13.85 -4.14
N ASN A 167 -17.99 14.51 -5.30
CA ASN A 167 -18.05 13.85 -6.61
C ASN A 167 -16.66 13.87 -7.23
N LEU A 168 -16.01 12.71 -7.29
CA LEU A 168 -14.68 12.56 -7.87
C LEU A 168 -14.83 12.17 -9.35
N ASN A 169 -14.23 12.96 -10.24
CA ASN A 169 -14.26 12.66 -11.67
C ASN A 169 -13.66 11.28 -11.94
N SER A 170 -14.40 10.46 -12.69
CA SER A 170 -13.92 9.19 -13.22
C SER A 170 -13.21 9.43 -14.55
N TYR A 171 -12.17 8.64 -14.80
CA TYR A 171 -11.41 8.63 -16.05
C TYR A 171 -11.40 7.20 -16.60
N GLU A 172 -11.19 7.09 -17.90
CA GLU A 172 -11.00 5.80 -18.56
C GLU A 172 -9.79 5.07 -17.96
N PRO A 173 -9.88 3.76 -17.71
CA PRO A 173 -8.76 3.00 -17.17
C PRO A 173 -7.59 2.98 -18.16
N GLU A 174 -6.37 3.17 -17.65
CA GLU A 174 -5.18 2.92 -18.44
C GLU A 174 -4.97 1.40 -18.55
N ASN A 175 -4.71 0.88 -19.76
CA ASN A 175 -4.38 -0.53 -19.96
C ASN A 175 -2.97 -0.78 -19.42
N ALA A 176 -2.89 -1.11 -18.15
CA ALA A 176 -1.66 -1.51 -17.49
C ALA A 176 -1.73 -3.01 -17.21
N ASP A 177 -0.81 -3.75 -17.81
CA ASP A 177 -0.71 -5.19 -17.61
C ASP A 177 -0.28 -5.48 -16.16
N GLU A 178 -0.99 -6.38 -15.48
CA GLU A 178 -0.62 -6.81 -14.14
C GLU A 178 0.79 -7.40 -14.14
N ILE A 179 1.63 -7.02 -13.17
CA ILE A 179 2.97 -7.61 -13.04
C ILE A 179 2.82 -9.12 -12.82
N PRO A 180 3.31 -9.96 -13.74
CA PRO A 180 3.12 -11.40 -13.67
C PRO A 180 3.88 -11.95 -12.46
N PHE A 181 3.18 -12.67 -11.59
CA PHE A 181 3.77 -13.28 -10.41
C PHE A 181 3.33 -14.75 -10.30
N ASN A 182 4.28 -15.66 -10.47
CA ASN A 182 3.96 -17.08 -10.51
C ASN A 182 3.87 -17.68 -9.09
N LYS A 183 2.64 -17.76 -8.55
CA LYS A 183 2.36 -18.33 -7.22
C LYS A 183 2.67 -19.83 -7.09
N GLN A 184 2.83 -20.56 -8.20
CA GLN A 184 3.12 -21.99 -8.20
C GLN A 184 4.63 -22.27 -8.19
N GLU A 185 5.44 -21.32 -8.64
CA GLU A 185 6.90 -21.41 -8.72
C GLU A 185 7.58 -20.44 -7.74
N LEU A 186 7.16 -20.48 -6.48
CA LEU A 186 7.79 -19.68 -5.43
C LEU A 186 9.16 -20.25 -5.07
N GLU A 187 10.19 -19.43 -5.20
CA GLU A 187 11.55 -19.75 -4.73
C GLU A 187 11.76 -19.37 -3.27
N VAL A 188 11.13 -18.26 -2.88
CA VAL A 188 11.23 -17.68 -1.56
C VAL A 188 9.83 -17.48 -1.02
N LYS A 189 9.59 -17.96 0.20
CA LYS A 189 8.43 -17.62 0.99
C LYS A 189 8.83 -17.46 2.45
N ILE A 190 8.76 -16.23 2.93
CA ILE A 190 9.06 -15.86 4.31
C ILE A 190 7.83 -15.16 4.90
N ILE A 191 7.41 -15.55 6.09
CA ILE A 191 6.37 -14.84 6.85
C ILE A 191 6.99 -14.39 8.17
N MET A 192 6.83 -13.11 8.48
CA MET A 192 7.34 -12.48 9.70
C MET A 192 6.39 -11.40 10.19
N GLN A 193 6.62 -10.90 11.41
CA GLN A 193 5.95 -9.69 11.88
C GLN A 193 6.37 -8.51 11.01
N ALA A 194 5.42 -7.71 10.54
CA ALA A 194 5.71 -6.62 9.60
C ALA A 194 6.61 -5.53 10.22
N GLN A 195 6.55 -5.36 11.54
CA GLN A 195 7.40 -4.44 12.30
C GLN A 195 8.90 -4.69 12.06
N PHE A 196 9.36 -5.94 12.00
CA PHE A 196 10.78 -6.25 11.76
C PHE A 196 11.25 -5.81 10.38
N LEU A 197 10.38 -5.96 9.37
CA LEU A 197 10.66 -5.45 8.03
C LEU A 197 10.65 -3.93 8.01
N TYR A 198 9.68 -3.30 8.68
CA TYR A 198 9.59 -1.84 8.81
C TYR A 198 10.86 -1.24 9.44
N ASP A 199 11.32 -1.80 10.56
CA ASP A 199 12.52 -1.32 11.26
C ASP A 199 13.78 -1.45 10.38
N ALA A 200 13.93 -2.56 9.67
CA ALA A 200 15.02 -2.76 8.71
C ALA A 200 15.01 -1.72 7.57
N PHE A 201 13.81 -1.42 7.03
CA PHE A 201 13.68 -0.40 5.98
C PHE A 201 13.97 1.01 6.49
N LEU A 202 13.60 1.35 7.72
CA LEU A 202 13.95 2.62 8.33
C LEU A 202 15.47 2.76 8.52
N GLU A 203 16.13 1.70 8.96
CA GLU A 203 17.58 1.67 9.11
C GLU A 203 18.28 1.91 7.76
N ILE A 204 17.89 1.18 6.72
CA ILE A 204 18.44 1.33 5.36
C ILE A 204 18.10 2.70 4.76
N ALA A 205 16.88 3.21 4.99
CA ALA A 205 16.45 4.52 4.49
C ALA A 205 17.30 5.66 5.06
N SER A 206 17.74 5.54 6.32
CA SER A 206 18.56 6.57 6.98
C SER A 206 19.90 6.79 6.29
N MET A 207 20.46 5.75 5.65
CA MET A 207 21.76 5.82 4.95
C MET A 207 21.63 6.15 3.46
N THR A 208 20.50 5.83 2.84
CA THR A 208 20.27 6.04 1.40
C THR A 208 19.69 7.42 1.05
N ALA A 209 19.06 8.11 2.02
CA ALA A 209 18.35 9.38 1.78
C ALA A 209 19.25 10.61 1.50
N THR A 210 20.58 10.48 1.55
CA THR A 210 21.49 11.65 1.54
C THR A 210 22.20 11.91 0.21
N SER A 211 21.98 11.09 -0.83
CA SER A 211 22.70 11.26 -2.09
C SER A 211 21.85 11.00 -3.33
N ALA A 212 21.77 12.00 -4.21
CA ALA A 212 21.27 11.87 -5.58
C ALA A 212 22.18 11.01 -6.48
N THR A 213 23.31 10.52 -5.96
CA THR A 213 24.32 9.73 -6.69
C THR A 213 24.57 8.34 -6.10
N SER A 214 23.92 7.97 -4.98
CA SER A 214 24.06 6.61 -4.44
C SER A 214 23.23 5.61 -5.24
N SER A 215 23.77 4.39 -5.38
CA SER A 215 23.07 3.25 -5.97
C SER A 215 21.75 3.03 -5.23
N ASN A 216 20.64 3.44 -5.84
CA ASN A 216 19.28 3.29 -5.30
C ASN A 216 18.80 1.83 -5.42
N ARG A 217 19.71 0.87 -5.20
CA ARG A 217 19.51 -0.58 -5.34
C ARG A 217 19.38 -1.19 -3.96
N LEU A 218 18.25 -1.84 -3.73
CA LEU A 218 18.04 -2.77 -2.62
C LEU A 218 18.44 -4.16 -3.10
N LYS A 219 19.49 -4.72 -2.51
CA LYS A 219 19.84 -6.13 -2.64
C LYS A 219 19.04 -6.94 -1.63
N VAL A 220 18.35 -7.96 -2.12
CA VAL A 220 17.63 -8.94 -1.31
C VAL A 220 18.31 -10.28 -1.49
N VAL A 221 18.69 -10.92 -0.39
CA VAL A 221 19.28 -12.26 -0.40
C VAL A 221 18.45 -13.17 0.49
N ALA A 222 18.10 -14.35 -0.02
CA ALA A 222 17.51 -15.43 0.74
C ALA A 222 18.30 -16.73 0.47
N SER A 223 18.63 -17.49 1.52
CA SER A 223 19.43 -18.72 1.42
C SER A 223 18.94 -19.76 2.44
N PRO A 224 19.01 -21.07 2.14
CA PRO A 224 18.79 -22.09 3.15
C PRO A 224 19.84 -22.06 4.28
N ASN A 225 20.98 -21.41 4.06
CA ASN A 225 22.09 -21.29 4.99
C ASN A 225 22.21 -19.85 5.52
N SER A 226 22.95 -19.67 6.62
CA SER A 226 23.27 -18.34 7.17
C SER A 226 23.84 -17.42 6.08
N PRO A 227 23.39 -16.14 5.98
CA PRO A 227 22.55 -15.40 6.93
C PRO A 227 21.03 -15.59 6.78
N PHE A 228 20.57 -16.57 6.00
CA PHE A 228 19.17 -16.94 5.73
C PHE A 228 18.36 -15.91 4.95
N PHE A 229 18.25 -14.69 5.45
CA PHE A 229 17.57 -13.60 4.78
C PHE A 229 18.29 -12.29 5.12
N SER A 230 18.62 -11.49 4.12
CA SER A 230 19.22 -10.18 4.32
C SER A 230 18.76 -9.16 3.31
N LEU A 231 18.76 -7.91 3.77
CA LEU A 231 18.44 -6.72 2.99
C LEU A 231 19.64 -5.80 3.07
N SER A 232 20.17 -5.38 1.91
CA SER A 232 21.33 -4.52 1.85
C SER A 232 21.11 -3.38 0.86
N ALA A 233 21.63 -2.20 1.18
CA ALA A 233 21.72 -1.10 0.22
C ALA A 233 23.01 -0.30 0.46
N THR A 234 23.45 0.40 -0.58
CA THR A 234 24.68 1.20 -0.56
C THR A 234 24.35 2.67 -0.73
N GLY A 235 24.57 3.45 0.33
CA GLY A 235 24.45 4.91 0.33
C GLY A 235 25.79 5.60 0.03
N SER A 236 25.80 6.93 0.08
CA SER A 236 27.02 7.74 -0.08
C SER A 236 28.02 7.60 1.06
N LEU A 237 27.54 7.25 2.25
CA LEU A 237 28.33 7.17 3.49
C LEU A 237 28.77 5.73 3.82
N GLY A 238 28.38 4.75 2.99
CA GLY A 238 28.68 3.33 3.19
C GLY A 238 27.50 2.42 2.84
N SER A 239 27.67 1.13 3.10
CA SER A 239 26.64 0.11 2.91
C SER A 239 26.00 -0.31 4.23
N THR A 240 24.68 -0.48 4.23
CA THR A 240 23.92 -1.08 5.33
C THR A 240 23.50 -2.48 4.94
N THR A 241 23.60 -3.43 5.86
CA THR A 241 23.02 -4.77 5.70
C THR A 241 22.29 -5.15 6.97
N VAL A 242 21.01 -5.53 6.83
CA VAL A 242 20.18 -6.05 7.90
C VAL A 242 19.99 -7.55 7.66
N GLU A 243 20.35 -8.38 8.64
CA GLU A 243 20.28 -9.83 8.55
C GLU A 243 19.22 -10.39 9.50
N PHE A 244 18.42 -11.33 9.00
CA PHE A 244 17.33 -11.96 9.72
C PHE A 244 17.68 -13.43 9.99
N SER A 245 18.03 -13.73 11.23
CA SER A 245 18.31 -15.10 11.65
C SER A 245 17.07 -16.01 11.56
N LYS A 246 17.27 -17.32 11.42
CA LYS A 246 16.19 -18.32 11.44
C LYS A 246 15.66 -18.62 12.86
N SER A 247 15.43 -17.59 13.66
CA SER A 247 14.74 -17.73 14.95
C SER A 247 13.23 -17.79 14.75
N ARG A 248 12.53 -18.66 15.48
CA ARG A 248 11.07 -18.77 15.44
C ARG A 248 10.36 -17.50 15.94
N ASP A 249 11.03 -16.71 16.77
CA ASP A 249 10.49 -15.44 17.28
C ASP A 249 10.52 -14.34 16.19
N LEU A 250 11.36 -14.52 15.17
CA LEU A 250 11.54 -13.58 14.06
C LEU A 250 10.73 -14.01 12.82
N LEU A 251 10.83 -15.29 12.45
CA LEU A 251 10.28 -15.84 11.21
C LEU A 251 9.25 -16.93 11.51
N ASP A 252 7.97 -16.60 11.30
CA ASP A 252 6.85 -17.54 11.42
C ASP A 252 6.93 -18.64 10.35
N THR A 253 7.35 -18.28 9.14
CA THR A 253 7.56 -19.21 8.03
C THR A 253 8.85 -18.87 7.32
N PHE A 254 9.65 -19.89 7.02
CA PHE A 254 10.86 -19.76 6.21
C PHE A 254 10.96 -20.95 5.27
N SER A 255 10.61 -20.72 4.00
CA SER A 255 10.67 -21.70 2.92
C SER A 255 11.54 -21.14 1.81
N VAL A 256 12.81 -21.51 1.83
CA VAL A 256 13.83 -21.11 0.84
C VAL A 256 14.63 -22.37 0.49
N GLY A 257 14.49 -22.82 -0.77
CA GLY A 257 15.11 -24.08 -1.23
C GLY A 257 16.51 -23.90 -1.82
N ARG A 258 16.81 -22.72 -2.35
CA ARG A 258 18.07 -22.37 -3.00
C ARG A 258 18.46 -20.93 -2.68
N ASN A 259 19.73 -20.59 -2.94
CA ASN A 259 20.16 -19.20 -2.87
C ASN A 259 19.39 -18.40 -3.91
N TRP A 260 18.76 -17.32 -3.47
CA TRP A 260 17.99 -16.40 -4.28
C TRP A 260 18.47 -14.99 -3.96
N THR A 261 19.00 -14.29 -4.97
CA THR A 261 19.53 -12.95 -4.85
C THR A 261 18.91 -12.09 -5.93
N GLN A 262 18.34 -10.97 -5.54
CA GLN A 262 17.71 -10.07 -6.49
C GLN A 262 17.90 -8.61 -6.08
N TYR A 263 17.85 -7.71 -7.06
CA TYR A 263 18.00 -6.28 -6.85
C TYR A 263 16.74 -5.54 -7.27
N TYR A 264 16.31 -4.57 -6.47
CA TYR A 264 15.14 -3.74 -6.75
C TYR A 264 15.48 -2.27 -6.53
N LYS A 265 14.71 -1.36 -7.12
CA LYS A 265 14.87 0.06 -6.83
C LYS A 265 14.39 0.33 -5.40
N PHE A 266 15.27 0.79 -4.52
CA PHE A 266 14.99 0.92 -3.09
C PHE A 266 13.81 1.88 -2.82
N GLU A 267 13.77 3.04 -3.48
CA GLU A 267 12.64 3.99 -3.31
C GLU A 267 11.28 3.38 -3.71
N MET A 268 11.22 2.44 -4.64
CA MET A 268 9.97 1.74 -4.97
C MET A 268 9.54 0.82 -3.84
N VAL A 269 10.44 -0.03 -3.34
CA VAL A 269 10.10 -0.93 -2.23
C VAL A 269 9.77 -0.14 -0.95
N LYS A 270 10.43 1.00 -0.75
CA LYS A 270 10.15 1.95 0.34
C LYS A 270 8.75 2.57 0.26
N ALA A 271 8.12 2.62 -0.92
CA ALA A 271 6.72 3.06 -1.03
C ALA A 271 5.75 2.19 -0.21
N ALA A 272 6.13 0.94 0.09
CA ALA A 272 5.34 0.05 0.93
C ALA A 272 5.53 0.27 2.45
N VAL A 273 6.36 1.21 2.90
CA VAL A 273 6.68 1.44 4.33
C VAL A 273 5.44 1.76 5.17
N GLU A 274 4.47 2.53 4.64
CA GLU A 274 3.21 2.77 5.34
C GLU A 274 2.39 1.49 5.54
N ALA A 275 2.44 0.54 4.60
CA ALA A 275 1.83 -0.78 4.77
C ALA A 275 2.60 -1.65 5.77
N MET A 276 3.94 -1.62 5.73
CA MET A 276 4.80 -2.34 6.70
C MET A 276 4.52 -1.90 8.14
N LYS A 277 4.34 -0.59 8.34
CA LYS A 277 4.04 0.02 9.64
C LYS A 277 2.68 -0.38 10.21
N LEU A 278 1.67 -0.49 9.34
CA LEU A 278 0.28 -0.73 9.74
C LEU A 278 -0.04 -2.22 9.89
N ALA A 279 0.65 -3.09 9.14
CA ALA A 279 0.38 -4.52 9.11
C ALA A 279 0.86 -5.23 10.37
N SER A 280 0.16 -6.29 10.76
CA SER A 280 0.63 -7.19 11.83
C SER A 280 1.61 -8.23 11.28
N LYS A 281 1.40 -8.71 10.05
CA LYS A 281 2.28 -9.67 9.36
C LYS A 281 2.54 -9.29 7.91
N VAL A 282 3.68 -9.73 7.41
CA VAL A 282 4.04 -9.64 5.99
C VAL A 282 4.41 -11.02 5.47
N SER A 283 3.86 -11.39 4.30
CA SER A 283 4.34 -12.51 3.49
C SER A 283 5.25 -11.95 2.41
N PHE A 284 6.55 -12.21 2.55
CA PHE A 284 7.59 -11.89 1.57
C PHE A 284 7.76 -13.07 0.61
N ARG A 285 7.56 -12.86 -0.68
CA ARG A 285 7.57 -13.94 -1.68
C ARG A 285 8.37 -13.55 -2.91
N GLY A 286 9.22 -14.44 -3.40
CA GLY A 286 9.96 -14.29 -4.65
C GLY A 286 9.66 -15.47 -5.57
N ASP A 287 9.43 -15.21 -6.85
CA ASP A 287 9.22 -16.24 -7.87
C ASP A 287 10.47 -16.52 -8.71
N SER A 288 10.32 -17.42 -9.69
CA SER A 288 11.40 -17.87 -10.58
C SER A 288 11.94 -16.80 -11.53
N GLN A 289 11.18 -15.72 -11.75
CA GLN A 289 11.58 -14.57 -12.57
C GLN A 289 12.21 -13.46 -11.73
N GLY A 290 12.28 -13.65 -10.40
CA GLY A 290 12.77 -12.65 -9.48
C GLY A 290 11.75 -11.54 -9.18
N VAL A 291 10.46 -11.72 -9.51
CA VAL A 291 9.43 -10.76 -9.09
C VAL A 291 9.20 -10.91 -7.60
N LEU A 292 9.26 -9.78 -6.89
CA LEU A 292 8.98 -9.71 -5.46
C LEU A 292 7.52 -9.39 -5.22
N SER A 293 6.85 -10.17 -4.38
CA SER A 293 5.53 -9.88 -3.85
C SER A 293 5.57 -9.73 -2.32
N LEU A 294 5.11 -8.58 -1.83
CA LEU A 294 4.93 -8.30 -0.41
C LEU A 294 3.44 -8.20 -0.10
N GLN A 295 2.90 -9.18 0.63
CA GLN A 295 1.51 -9.16 1.06
C GLN A 295 1.42 -8.82 2.54
N PHE A 296 0.82 -7.67 2.83
CA PHE A 296 0.64 -7.13 4.16
C PHE A 296 -0.75 -7.52 4.70
N MET A 297 -0.76 -8.13 5.88
CA MET A 297 -1.99 -8.44 6.62
C MET A 297 -2.27 -7.29 7.59
N ILE A 298 -3.34 -6.54 7.33
CA ILE A 298 -3.76 -5.41 8.14
C ILE A 298 -5.01 -5.80 8.91
N GLU A 299 -4.90 -5.80 10.23
CA GLU A 299 -6.02 -5.95 11.13
C GLU A 299 -6.79 -4.63 11.19
N VAL A 300 -8.10 -4.72 11.01
CA VAL A 300 -8.99 -3.56 11.01
C VAL A 300 -9.86 -3.57 12.27
N ASP A 301 -10.23 -2.37 12.71
CA ASP A 301 -11.11 -2.19 13.87
C ASP A 301 -12.41 -3.01 13.68
N GLY A 302 -12.78 -3.80 14.69
CA GLY A 302 -13.89 -4.76 14.59
C GLY A 302 -13.48 -6.21 14.27
N GLY A 303 -12.19 -6.49 14.19
CA GLY A 303 -11.65 -7.86 14.07
C GLY A 303 -11.61 -8.41 12.64
N GLY A 304 -11.88 -7.56 11.64
CA GLY A 304 -11.68 -7.91 10.23
C GLY A 304 -10.21 -7.95 9.86
N ILE A 305 -9.91 -8.55 8.71
CA ILE A 305 -8.57 -8.59 8.13
C ILE A 305 -8.67 -8.08 6.69
N SER A 306 -7.77 -7.17 6.32
CA SER A 306 -7.60 -6.68 4.96
C SER A 306 -6.18 -7.01 4.48
N PHE A 307 -6.02 -7.17 3.18
CA PHE A 307 -4.71 -7.41 2.58
C PHE A 307 -4.34 -6.29 1.61
N ILE A 308 -3.06 -5.92 1.63
CA ILE A 308 -2.45 -5.06 0.62
C ILE A 308 -1.30 -5.83 0.00
N ASP A 309 -1.30 -5.98 -1.32
CA ASP A 309 -0.27 -6.68 -2.08
C ASP A 309 0.54 -5.67 -2.86
N PHE A 310 1.86 -5.70 -2.70
CA PHE A 310 2.81 -4.99 -3.55
C PHE A 310 3.56 -5.97 -4.40
N ARG A 311 3.85 -5.59 -5.65
CA ARG A 311 4.70 -6.34 -6.58
C ARG A 311 5.78 -5.45 -7.16
N PHE A 312 6.98 -5.99 -7.26
CA PHE A 312 8.15 -5.27 -7.75
C PHE A 312 8.90 -6.12 -8.78
N VAL A 313 9.22 -5.51 -9.92
CA VAL A 313 10.07 -6.08 -10.96
C VAL A 313 11.53 -5.85 -10.57
N PRO A 314 12.39 -6.87 -10.68
CA PRO A 314 13.80 -6.73 -10.35
C PRO A 314 14.58 -6.00 -11.45
N PHE A 315 15.78 -5.52 -11.10
CA PHE A 315 16.79 -5.16 -12.11
C PHE A 315 17.22 -6.40 -12.89
N ILE A 316 17.55 -6.19 -14.17
CA ILE A 316 18.10 -7.23 -15.04
C ILE A 316 19.52 -7.54 -14.57
N SER A 317 19.87 -8.82 -14.46
CA SER A 317 21.16 -9.30 -13.95
C SER A 317 22.37 -9.05 -14.88
N GLY A 318 22.35 -7.99 -15.69
CA GLY A 318 23.39 -7.63 -16.66
C GLY A 318 24.04 -6.25 -16.46
N ASP A 319 23.59 -5.47 -15.48
CA ASP A 319 24.18 -4.15 -15.16
C ASP A 319 25.40 -4.26 -14.21
N GLU A 320 26.04 -5.43 -14.13
CA GLU A 320 27.10 -5.73 -13.15
C GLU A 320 28.55 -5.62 -13.69
N ASP A 321 28.79 -5.40 -14.98
CA ASP A 321 30.16 -5.47 -15.54
C ASP A 321 30.95 -4.14 -15.59
N ASP A 322 30.43 -3.00 -15.13
CA ASP A 322 31.11 -1.69 -15.33
C ASP A 322 31.63 -0.98 -14.06
N THR A 323 31.52 -1.57 -12.86
CA THR A 323 31.98 -0.87 -11.63
C THR A 323 32.76 -1.68 -10.59
N GLU A 324 33.00 -2.98 -10.81
CA GLU A 324 34.09 -3.65 -10.09
C GLU A 324 35.37 -3.49 -10.92
N SER A 325 35.99 -2.31 -10.83
CA SER A 325 37.38 -2.16 -11.20
C SER A 325 38.17 -3.21 -10.43
N GLU A 326 38.66 -4.21 -11.13
CA GLU A 326 39.65 -5.17 -10.67
C GLU A 326 40.77 -4.38 -9.98
N GLU A 327 40.80 -4.40 -8.65
CA GLU A 327 42.02 -4.10 -7.91
C GLU A 327 42.99 -5.25 -8.23
N GLU A 328 43.67 -5.14 -9.37
CA GLU A 328 44.88 -5.89 -9.66
C GLU A 328 45.85 -5.63 -8.50
N ASN A 329 45.97 -6.61 -7.61
CA ASN A 329 47.07 -6.69 -6.66
C ASN A 329 48.36 -6.81 -7.47
N TYR A 330 49.08 -5.70 -7.63
CA TYR A 330 50.48 -5.73 -8.01
C TYR A 330 51.28 -6.23 -6.81
N ASP A 331 51.64 -7.51 -6.83
CA ASP A 331 52.72 -8.02 -5.97
C ASP A 331 54.05 -7.42 -6.46
N ASP A 332 54.80 -6.79 -5.55
CA ASP A 332 56.08 -6.09 -5.80
C ASP A 332 57.25 -7.06 -6.10
N ASN A 333 57.01 -8.21 -6.72
CA ASN A 333 58.06 -9.10 -7.20
C ASN A 333 57.55 -9.89 -8.40
N GLY A 334 57.69 -9.30 -9.59
CA GLY A 334 57.29 -9.92 -10.85
C GLY A 334 58.07 -11.19 -11.18
N GLU A 335 57.54 -12.34 -10.77
CA GLU A 335 57.71 -13.64 -11.44
C GLU A 335 56.41 -14.44 -11.37
N GLU A 336 56.01 -15.03 -12.51
CA GLU A 336 54.79 -15.83 -12.67
C GLU A 336 54.77 -17.06 -11.74
N VAL A 337 53.61 -17.32 -11.13
CA VAL A 337 53.12 -18.67 -10.85
C VAL A 337 51.66 -18.79 -11.24
#